data_AF-A0A8T4A2D2-F1
#
_entry.id   AF-A0A8T4A2D2-F1
#
_cell.length_a   1.000
_cell.length_b   1.000
_cell.length_c   1.000
_cell.angle_alpha   90.00
_cell.angle_beta   90.00
_cell.angle_gamma   90.00
#
_symmetry.space_group_name_H-M   'P 1'
#
loop_
_entity.id
_entity.type
_entity.pdbx_description
1 polymer ?
#
loop_
_entity_poly.entity_id
_entity_poly.type
_entity_poly.pdbx_seq_one_letter_code
_entity_poly.pdbx_strand_id
1 'polypeptide(L)' 'MVVERGTASKIFIKDVVHGKFIKATQQFEPNLLVTPLNERISRIRVMATVVSRFVSEDQ' A
#
# COMPACT_ATOMS: atom_id res chain seq x y z
N MET A 1 -5.33 -4.67 -22.10
CA MET A 1 -4.65 -5.59 -21.16
C MET A 1 -5.30 -5.41 -19.79
N VAL A 2 -5.91 -6.46 -19.26
CA VAL A 2 -6.50 -6.42 -17.91
C VAL A 2 -5.35 -6.34 -16.93
N VAL A 3 -5.27 -5.24 -16.18
CA VAL A 3 -4.26 -5.08 -15.14
C VAL A 3 -4.58 -6.05 -14.02
N GLU A 4 -3.78 -7.12 -13.93
CA GLU A 4 -3.87 -8.07 -12.82
C GLU A 4 -3.63 -7.32 -11.51
N ARG A 5 -4.70 -7.18 -10.73
CA ARG A 5 -4.61 -6.70 -9.35
C ARG A 5 -3.88 -7.78 -8.56
N GLY A 6 -2.58 -7.58 -8.33
CA GLY A 6 -1.74 -8.51 -7.56
C GLY A 6 -2.36 -8.93 -6.22
N THR A 7 -2.06 -10.16 -5.80
CA THR A 7 -2.51 -10.71 -4.50
C THR A 7 -2.02 -9.84 -3.36
N ALA A 8 -2.85 -9.70 -2.31
CA ALA A 8 -2.44 -8.94 -1.12
C ALA A 8 -1.30 -9.66 -0.38
N SER A 9 -0.14 -9.04 -0.33
CA SER A 9 1.05 -9.59 0.33
C SER A 9 1.12 -9.18 1.79
N LYS A 10 1.61 -10.07 2.65
CA LYS A 10 1.91 -9.76 4.05
C LYS A 10 3.34 -9.23 4.12
N ILE A 11 3.50 -7.95 4.46
CA ILE A 11 4.80 -7.29 4.64
C ILE A 11 4.86 -6.59 5.99
N PHE A 12 6.05 -6.21 6.45
CA PHE A 12 6.18 -5.45 7.69
C PHE A 12 5.74 -4.00 7.49
N ILE A 13 5.08 -3.42 8.50
CA ILE A 13 4.66 -2.01 8.47
C ILE A 13 5.87 -1.07 8.29
N LYS A 14 7.04 -1.43 8.84
CA LYS A 14 8.28 -0.67 8.64
C LYS A 14 8.63 -0.52 7.15
N ASP A 15 8.36 -1.52 6.32
CA ASP A 15 8.69 -1.47 4.89
C ASP A 15 7.68 -0.61 4.12
N VAL A 16 6.45 -0.47 4.65
CA VAL A 16 5.45 0.48 4.16
C VAL A 16 5.87 1.92 4.46
N VAL A 17 6.36 2.17 5.67
CA VAL A 17 6.76 3.51 6.12
C VAL A 17 8.04 3.99 5.40
N HIS A 18 9.02 3.11 5.20
CA HIS A 18 10.29 3.45 4.55
C HIS A 18 10.30 3.21 3.04
N GLY A 19 9.22 2.67 2.47
CA GLY A 19 9.10 2.41 1.04
C GLY A 19 8.76 3.67 0.24
N LYS A 20 9.01 3.62 -1.07
CA LYS A 20 8.66 4.69 -2.00
C LYS A 20 7.31 4.41 -2.65
N PHE A 21 6.34 5.30 -2.42
CA PHE A 21 5.06 5.25 -3.11
C PHE A 21 5.16 5.85 -4.51
N ILE A 22 4.74 5.09 -5.52
CA ILE A 22 4.69 5.48 -6.92
C ILE A 22 3.22 5.51 -7.35
N LYS A 23 2.75 6.69 -7.70
CA LYS A 23 1.41 6.90 -8.22
C LYS A 23 1.41 6.54 -9.72
N ALA A 24 0.41 5.75 -10.13
CA ALA A 24 0.19 5.47 -11.54
C ALA A 24 -0.12 6.76 -12.31
N THR A 25 0.48 6.92 -13.49
CA THR A 25 0.22 8.04 -14.39
C THR A 25 -0.89 7.73 -15.40
N GLN A 26 -1.15 6.45 -15.64
CA GLN A 26 -2.18 5.97 -16.56
C GLN A 26 -3.37 5.39 -15.80
N GLN A 27 -4.57 5.57 -16.36
CA GLN A 27 -5.84 5.20 -15.72
C GLN A 27 -6.00 3.70 -15.41
N PHE A 28 -5.20 2.85 -16.08
CA PHE A 28 -5.25 1.40 -15.90
C PHE A 28 -4.11 0.85 -15.04
N GLU A 29 -3.09 1.63 -14.71
CA GLU A 29 -1.96 1.14 -13.91
C GLU A 29 -2.27 1.22 -12.40
N PRO A 30 -1.81 0.24 -11.60
CA PRO A 30 -1.99 0.27 -10.16
C PRO A 30 -0.95 1.20 -9.51
N ASN A 31 -1.32 1.82 -8.40
CA ASN A 31 -0.33 2.45 -7.53
C ASN A 31 0.55 1.36 -6.90
N LEU A 32 1.84 1.66 -6.75
CA LEU A 32 2.82 0.71 -6.24
C LEU A 32 3.58 1.29 -5.06
N LEU A 33 3.83 0.46 -4.06
CA LEU A 33 4.86 0.67 -3.07
C LEU A 33 6.12 -0.08 -3.52
N VAL A 34 7.25 0.61 -3.56
CA VAL A 34 8.57 -0.02 -3.72
C VAL A 34 9.21 -0.11 -2.33
N THR A 35 9.41 -1.33 -1.83
CA THR A 35 10.02 -1.55 -0.52
C THR A 35 11.53 -1.25 -0.56
N PRO A 36 12.20 -1.08 0.60
CA PRO A 36 13.66 -0.93 0.63
C PRO A 36 14.44 -2.10 -0.02
N LEU A 37 13.80 -3.27 -0.17
CA LEU A 37 14.35 -4.44 -0.85
C LEU A 37 13.98 -4.50 -2.34
N ASN A 38 13.49 -3.39 -2.91
CA ASN A 38 13.07 -3.27 -4.31
C ASN A 38 11.86 -4.14 -4.72
N GLU A 39 11.07 -4.62 -3.76
CA GLU A 39 9.83 -5.36 -4.07
C GLU A 39 8.73 -4.38 -4.48
N ARG A 40 7.94 -4.76 -5.50
CA ARG A 40 6.83 -3.94 -6.01
C ARG A 40 5.52 -4.50 -5.49
N ILE A 41 4.85 -3.72 -4.65
CA ILE A 41 3.63 -4.16 -3.96
C ILE A 41 2.46 -3.26 -4.36
N SER A 42 1.41 -3.85 -4.94
CA SER A 42 0.17 -3.14 -5.29
C SER A 42 -0.88 -3.21 -4.17
N ARG A 43 -0.87 -4.28 -3.36
CA ARG A 43 -1.83 -4.52 -2.28
C ARG A 43 -1.14 -5.17 -1.08
N ILE A 44 -1.49 -4.69 0.10
CA ILE A 44 -0.92 -5.15 1.36
C ILE A 44 -2.03 -5.66 2.27
N ARG A 45 -1.79 -6.78 2.95
CA ARG A 45 -2.58 -7.23 4.09
C ARG A 45 -1.86 -6.85 5.38
N VAL A 46 -2.42 -5.92 6.14
CA VAL A 46 -1.85 -5.45 7.42
C VAL A 46 -2.53 -6.16 8.59
N MET A 47 -1.73 -6.53 9.59
CA MET A 47 -2.19 -7.00 10.89
C MET A 47 -1.52 -6.14 11.97
N ALA A 48 -2.31 -5.45 12.79
CA ALA A 48 -1.82 -4.52 13.80
C ALA A 48 -2.83 -4.36 14.94
N THR A 49 -2.36 -3.81 16.05
CA THR A 49 -3.20 -3.39 17.18
C THR A 49 -3.66 -1.95 16.96
N VAL A 50 -4.95 -1.68 17.16
CA VAL A 50 -5.49 -0.32 17.15
C VAL A 50 -5.08 0.38 18.45
N VAL A 51 -4.27 1.44 18.35
CA VAL A 51 -3.77 2.21 19.51
C VAL A 51 -4.51 3.51 19.73
N SER A 52 -5.13 4.05 18.68
CA SER A 52 -5.91 5.28 18.71
C SER A 52 -6.93 5.27 17.57
N ARG A 53 -8.07 5.93 17.78
CA ARG A 53 -9.10 6.14 16.77
C ARG A 53 -9.36 7.63 16.68
N PHE A 54 -9.03 8.24 15.54
CA PHE A 54 -9.45 9.60 15.23
C PHE A 54 -10.81 9.55 14.54
N VAL A 55 -11.78 10.29 15.06
CA VAL A 55 -13.08 10.51 14.42
C VAL A 55 -13.17 12.01 14.18
N SER A 56 -13.21 12.42 12.92
CA SER A 56 -13.42 13.82 12.55
C SER A 56 -14.92 14.10 12.63
N GLU A 57 -15.32 15.11 13.38
CA GLU A 57 -16.73 15.53 13.52
C GLU A 57 -17.19 16.43 12.36
N ASP A 58 -16.28 16.85 11.47
CA ASP A 58 -16.63 17.69 10.31
C ASP A 58 -17.10 16.81 9.13
N GLN A 59 -18.41 16.73 8.97
CA GLN A 59 -19.11 16.38 7.73
C GLN A 59 -19.93 17.57 7.24
#